data_AF-A0A3D4XPJ8-F1
#
_entry.id   AF-A0A3D4XPJ8-F1
#
_cell.length_a   1.000
_cell.length_b   1.000
_cell.length_c   1.000
_cell.angle_alpha   90.00
_cell.angle_beta   90.00
_cell.angle_gamma   90.00
#
_symmetry.space_group_name_H-M   'P 1'
#
loop_
_entity.id
_entity.type
_entity.pdbx_description
1 polymer ?
#
loop_
_entity_poly.entity_id
_entity_poly.type
_entity_poly.pdbx_seq_one_letter_code
_entity_poly.pdbx_strand_id
1 'polypeptide(L)'
;MIPTDVTFTLSGNHVGNATGGILLGDFNQWNQSNGVVLQRQDNGALQATLSLEAGKYYEYRYLLSDGRWVNDEHANPYTNAHGQFIDNCSLIVPADEAATPAIQPRAADVKVDDLTKLEGIGKKIAELLNAHHICTFEALAQTPMSTLQALLDAAGSRFKSYNPAIWVEQATLASEGKWEALKALQRARKNAKKA
;
A
#
# COMPACT_ATOMS: atom_id res chain seq x y z
N MET A 1 12.23 -22.39 -6.51
CA MET A 1 11.71 -21.01 -6.51
C MET A 1 10.31 -21.04 -7.07
N ILE A 2 9.34 -20.39 -6.43
CA ILE A 2 7.99 -20.30 -6.98
C ILE A 2 7.93 -18.98 -7.77
N PRO A 3 7.78 -19.02 -9.10
CA PRO A 3 7.57 -17.81 -9.88
C PRO A 3 6.18 -17.22 -9.57
N THR A 4 6.12 -15.91 -9.37
CA THR A 4 4.89 -15.15 -9.12
C THR A 4 4.79 -14.05 -10.16
N ASP A 5 3.66 -13.97 -10.85
CA ASP A 5 3.42 -12.91 -11.81
C ASP A 5 3.09 -11.60 -11.08
N VAL A 6 3.93 -10.61 -11.30
CA VAL A 6 3.79 -9.26 -10.75
C VAL A 6 3.49 -8.31 -11.89
N THR A 7 2.42 -7.53 -11.75
CA THR A 7 2.03 -6.52 -12.73
C THR A 7 2.43 -5.13 -12.24
N PHE A 8 3.26 -4.46 -13.03
CA PHE A 8 3.74 -3.10 -12.80
C PHE A 8 2.90 -2.15 -13.66
N THR A 9 2.32 -1.13 -13.03
CA THR A 9 1.45 -0.17 -13.73
C THR A 9 1.86 1.25 -13.40
N LEU A 10 2.13 2.06 -14.42
CA LEU A 10 2.34 3.50 -14.31
C LEU A 10 1.12 4.23 -14.86
N SER A 11 0.45 5.01 -14.02
CA SER A 11 -0.78 5.71 -14.40
C SER A 11 -0.55 6.73 -15.53
N GLY A 12 -1.55 6.91 -16.40
CA GLY A 12 -1.44 7.82 -17.55
C GLY A 12 -1.13 9.27 -17.18
N ASN A 13 -1.53 9.70 -15.98
CA ASN A 13 -1.17 11.02 -15.44
C ASN A 13 0.34 11.18 -15.26
N HIS A 14 1.02 10.14 -14.78
CA HIS A 14 2.48 10.13 -14.63
C HIS A 14 3.21 10.02 -15.97
N VAL A 15 2.63 9.28 -16.92
CA VAL A 15 3.15 9.16 -18.29
C VAL A 15 3.14 10.53 -18.98
N GLY A 16 2.04 11.27 -18.87
CA GLY A 16 1.90 12.59 -19.50
C GLY A 16 2.08 12.53 -21.02
N ASN A 17 3.03 13.32 -21.53
CA ASN A 17 3.32 13.39 -22.98
C ASN A 17 4.30 12.31 -23.47
N ALA A 18 4.83 11.47 -22.57
CA ALA A 18 5.73 10.40 -22.98
C ALA A 18 4.99 9.40 -23.90
N THR A 19 5.68 8.90 -24.92
CA THR A 19 5.12 7.97 -25.90
C THR A 19 5.29 6.52 -25.47
N GLY A 20 6.18 6.24 -24.53
CA GLY A 20 6.40 4.93 -23.92
C GLY A 20 7.29 5.01 -22.69
N GLY A 21 7.64 3.86 -22.14
CA GLY A 21 8.57 3.75 -21.03
C GLY A 21 9.09 2.33 -20.86
N ILE A 22 10.22 2.21 -20.18
CA ILE A 22 10.81 0.93 -19.81
C ILE A 22 10.87 0.81 -18.30
N LEU A 23 10.71 -0.42 -17.83
CA LEU A 23 10.85 -0.80 -16.43
C LEU A 23 12.26 -1.36 -16.20
N LEU A 24 12.92 -0.82 -15.18
CA LEU A 24 14.29 -1.15 -14.80
C LEU A 24 14.32 -1.49 -13.32
N GLY A 25 15.07 -2.51 -12.96
CA GLY A 25 15.18 -2.97 -11.59
C GLY A 25 16.18 -4.11 -11.43
N ASP A 26 16.22 -4.72 -10.25
CA ASP A 26 17.19 -5.77 -9.95
C ASP A 26 17.05 -6.98 -10.88
N PHE A 27 15.82 -7.28 -11.35
CA PHE A 27 15.51 -8.36 -12.28
C PHE A 27 16.15 -8.21 -13.67
N ASN A 28 16.55 -7.00 -14.06
CA ASN A 28 17.32 -6.76 -15.29
C ASN A 28 18.61 -5.97 -15.04
N GLN A 29 19.11 -6.00 -13.80
CA GLN A 29 20.35 -5.35 -13.38
C GLN A 29 20.41 -3.86 -13.74
N TRP A 30 19.26 -3.18 -13.77
CA TRP A 30 19.14 -1.77 -14.14
C TRP A 30 19.71 -1.43 -15.53
N ASN A 31 19.86 -2.41 -16.41
CA ASN A 31 20.44 -2.24 -17.74
C ASN A 31 19.35 -1.78 -18.73
N GLN A 32 19.46 -0.53 -19.22
CA GLN A 32 18.51 0.07 -20.17
C GLN A 32 18.36 -0.74 -21.46
N SER A 33 19.42 -1.37 -21.96
CA SER A 33 19.38 -2.22 -23.16
C SER A 33 18.53 -3.48 -22.97
N ASN A 34 18.38 -3.92 -21.72
CA ASN A 34 17.55 -5.05 -21.30
C ASN A 34 16.28 -4.59 -20.55
N GLY A 35 15.89 -3.33 -20.73
CA GLY A 35 14.70 -2.74 -20.12
C GLY A 35 13.44 -3.47 -20.54
N VAL A 36 12.53 -3.69 -19.59
CA VAL A 36 11.23 -4.30 -19.88
C VAL A 36 10.33 -3.22 -20.47
N VAL A 37 10.00 -3.34 -21.75
CA VAL A 37 9.14 -2.36 -22.44
C VAL A 37 7.72 -2.42 -21.88
N LEU A 38 7.23 -1.28 -21.42
CA LEU A 38 5.86 -1.16 -20.93
C LEU A 38 4.88 -1.03 -22.10
N GLN A 39 3.79 -1.79 -22.05
CA GLN A 39 2.72 -1.73 -23.01
C GLN A 39 1.74 -0.62 -22.63
N ARG A 40 1.42 0.25 -23.60
CA ARG A 40 0.44 1.31 -23.41
C ARG A 40 -0.98 0.74 -23.42
N GLN A 41 -1.75 1.12 -22.42
CA GLN A 41 -3.14 0.73 -22.23
C GLN A 41 -4.07 1.82 -22.78
N ASP A 42 -5.34 1.47 -23.04
CA ASP A 42 -6.34 2.39 -23.61
C ASP A 42 -6.60 3.64 -22.75
N ASN A 43 -6.44 3.51 -21.42
CA ASN A 43 -6.56 4.61 -20.47
C ASN A 43 -5.30 5.50 -20.37
N GLY A 44 -4.31 5.27 -21.24
CA GLY A 44 -3.04 5.99 -21.27
C GLY A 44 -1.99 5.50 -20.26
N ALA A 45 -2.31 4.52 -19.41
CA ALA A 45 -1.33 3.92 -18.51
C ALA A 45 -0.30 3.08 -19.27
N LEU A 46 0.85 2.86 -18.65
CA LEU A 46 1.89 1.95 -19.13
C LEU A 46 1.94 0.73 -18.19
N GLN A 47 2.01 -0.48 -18.74
CA GLN A 47 1.96 -1.72 -17.94
C GLN A 47 2.91 -2.79 -18.46
N ALA A 48 3.50 -3.56 -17.54
CA ALA A 48 4.19 -4.81 -17.85
C ALA A 48 3.97 -5.85 -16.75
N THR A 49 4.00 -7.13 -17.12
CA THR A 49 3.92 -8.25 -16.18
C THR A 49 5.21 -9.04 -16.24
N LEU A 50 5.80 -9.33 -15.07
CA LEU A 50 7.03 -10.09 -14.91
C LEU A 50 6.81 -11.24 -13.93
N SER A 51 7.34 -12.41 -14.26
CA SER A 51 7.42 -13.52 -13.31
C SER A 51 8.66 -13.34 -12.43
N LEU A 52 8.45 -12.95 -11.18
CA LEU A 52 9.50 -12.72 -10.18
C LEU A 52 9.50 -13.84 -9.13
N GLU A 53 10.60 -13.98 -8.40
CA GLU A 53 10.71 -15.01 -7.37
C GLU A 53 9.96 -14.59 -6.10
N ALA A 54 9.05 -15.46 -5.64
CA ALA A 54 8.34 -15.27 -4.39
C ALA A 54 9.29 -15.18 -3.19
N GLY A 55 8.91 -14.34 -2.22
CA GLY A 55 9.69 -14.07 -1.00
C GLY A 55 10.90 -13.17 -1.21
N LYS A 56 11.16 -12.68 -2.42
CA LYS A 56 12.26 -11.76 -2.69
C LYS A 56 11.83 -10.30 -2.73
N TYR A 57 12.79 -9.47 -2.33
CA TYR A 57 12.73 -8.03 -2.44
C TYR A 57 13.37 -7.59 -3.76
N TYR A 58 12.74 -6.66 -4.45
CA TYR A 58 13.23 -6.06 -5.69
C TYR A 58 13.11 -4.54 -5.62
N GLU A 59 14.14 -3.85 -6.09
CA GLU A 59 14.08 -2.42 -6.40
C GLU A 59 13.81 -2.20 -7.89
N TYR A 60 13.05 -1.16 -8.20
CA TYR A 60 12.74 -0.79 -9.58
C TYR A 60 12.39 0.70 -9.74
N ARG A 61 12.45 1.20 -10.98
CA ARG A 61 11.90 2.50 -11.43
C ARG A 61 11.47 2.43 -12.89
N TYR A 62 10.66 3.40 -13.31
CA TYR A 62 10.27 3.60 -14.70
C TYR A 62 11.14 4.67 -15.36
N LEU A 63 11.66 4.39 -16.54
CA LEU A 63 12.31 5.37 -17.42
C LEU A 63 11.40 5.64 -18.61
N LEU A 64 10.85 6.85 -18.69
CA LEU A 64 9.99 7.27 -19.79
C LEU A 64 10.81 7.62 -21.04
N SER A 65 10.15 7.58 -22.20
CA SER A 65 10.76 7.88 -23.50
C SER A 65 11.31 9.30 -23.63
N ASP A 66 10.85 10.23 -22.78
CA ASP A 66 11.34 11.60 -22.68
C ASP A 66 12.52 11.76 -21.70
N GLY A 67 13.03 10.65 -21.15
CA GLY A 67 14.17 10.62 -20.25
C GLY A 67 13.83 10.82 -18.76
N ARG A 68 12.55 11.01 -18.41
CA ARG A 68 12.14 11.16 -17.01
C ARG A 68 12.17 9.82 -16.27
N TRP A 69 12.77 9.83 -15.08
CA TRP A 69 12.67 8.73 -14.13
C TRP A 69 11.47 8.95 -13.20
N VAL A 70 10.59 7.95 -13.12
CA VAL A 70 9.36 8.02 -12.35
C VAL A 70 9.31 6.86 -11.36
N ASN A 71 8.86 7.16 -10.15
CA ASN A 71 8.57 6.16 -9.14
C ASN A 71 7.08 5.79 -9.18
N ASP A 72 6.76 4.56 -8.86
CA ASP A 72 5.38 4.13 -8.61
C ASP A 72 4.85 4.87 -7.38
N GLU A 73 3.72 5.55 -7.56
CA GLU A 73 2.97 6.24 -6.51
C GLU A 73 2.38 5.28 -5.47
N HIS A 74 2.24 4.00 -5.84
CA HIS A 74 1.72 2.92 -5.00
C HIS A 74 2.83 2.02 -4.43
N ALA A 75 4.10 2.26 -4.76
CA ALA A 75 5.19 1.53 -4.11
C ALA A 75 5.29 1.92 -2.63
N ASN A 76 5.56 0.92 -1.79
CA ASN A 76 5.73 1.15 -0.35
C ASN A 76 6.91 2.13 -0.12
N PRO A 77 6.76 3.15 0.73
CA PRO A 77 7.75 4.21 0.84
C PRO A 77 9.11 3.70 1.39
N TYR A 78 10.14 3.87 0.57
CA TYR A 78 11.47 4.42 0.89
C TYR A 78 12.27 3.83 2.07
N THR A 79 12.17 2.52 2.31
CA THR A 79 13.19 1.81 3.10
C THR A 79 13.52 0.47 2.44
N ASN A 80 14.82 0.20 2.21
CA ASN A 80 15.27 -1.13 1.82
C ASN A 80 15.07 -2.14 2.95
N ALA A 81 15.40 -3.43 2.71
CA ALA A 81 15.34 -4.48 3.72
C ALA A 81 16.17 -4.19 5.00
N HIS A 82 17.02 -3.17 4.98
CA HIS A 82 17.87 -2.71 6.08
C HIS A 82 17.42 -1.39 6.71
N GLY A 83 16.25 -0.84 6.32
CA GLY A 83 15.72 0.40 6.90
C GLY A 83 16.38 1.68 6.37
N GLN A 84 17.12 1.61 5.26
CA GLN A 84 17.80 2.77 4.67
C GLN A 84 16.92 3.45 3.62
N PHE A 85 16.94 4.79 3.61
CA PHE A 85 16.31 5.58 2.57
C PHE A 85 16.97 5.31 1.21
N ILE A 86 16.14 4.97 0.23
CA ILE A 86 16.52 4.76 -1.17
C ILE A 86 15.63 5.62 -2.06
N ASP A 87 16.14 6.09 -3.19
CA ASP A 87 15.35 6.88 -4.16
C ASP A 87 14.47 6.01 -5.08
N ASN A 88 14.53 4.68 -4.92
CA ASN A 88 13.88 3.69 -5.79
C ASN A 88 12.53 3.21 -5.25
N CYS A 89 11.72 2.61 -6.12
CA CYS A 89 10.52 1.88 -5.70
C CYS A 89 10.95 0.52 -5.16
N SER A 90 10.31 0.08 -4.09
CA SER A 90 10.55 -1.23 -3.51
C SER A 90 9.32 -2.12 -3.62
N LEU A 91 9.57 -3.41 -3.86
CA LEU A 91 8.56 -4.45 -3.97
C LEU A 91 9.02 -5.69 -3.21
N ILE A 92 8.18 -6.22 -2.33
CA ILE A 92 8.34 -7.56 -1.77
C ILE A 92 7.36 -8.47 -2.50
N VAL A 93 7.87 -9.50 -3.18
CA VAL A 93 7.02 -10.53 -3.78
C VAL A 93 6.55 -11.45 -2.65
N PRO A 94 5.24 -11.60 -2.39
CA PRO A 94 4.76 -12.44 -1.29
C PRO A 94 5.23 -13.89 -1.46
N ALA A 95 5.77 -14.48 -0.40
CA ALA A 95 6.07 -15.92 -0.34
C ALA A 95 4.76 -16.68 -0.05
N ASP A 96 4.43 -17.66 -0.87
CA ASP A 96 3.13 -18.33 -0.89
C ASP A 96 2.77 -19.04 0.44
N GLU A 97 1.86 -18.43 1.20
CA GLU A 97 0.71 -19.08 1.83
C GLU A 97 -0.40 -18.03 2.01
N ALA A 98 -0.94 -17.57 0.88
CA ALA A 98 -2.30 -17.02 0.72
C ALA A 98 -2.41 -16.34 -0.65
N ALA A 99 -2.87 -17.10 -1.63
CA ALA A 99 -3.68 -16.53 -2.69
C ALA A 99 -4.90 -15.84 -2.05
N THR A 100 -4.80 -14.53 -1.86
CA THR A 100 -5.94 -13.61 -1.76
C THR A 100 -5.68 -12.44 -2.71
N PRO A 101 -6.70 -11.99 -3.44
CA PRO A 101 -6.56 -11.37 -4.75
C PRO A 101 -5.90 -9.98 -4.66
N ALA A 102 -5.27 -9.60 -5.77
CA ALA A 102 -4.78 -8.27 -6.06
C ALA A 102 -5.75 -7.17 -5.59
N ILE A 103 -5.29 -6.27 -4.72
CA ILE A 103 -5.97 -5.01 -4.45
C ILE A 103 -5.21 -3.93 -5.21
N GLN A 104 -5.47 -3.90 -6.51
CA GLN A 104 -5.58 -2.62 -7.20
C GLN A 104 -6.82 -1.93 -6.61
N PRO A 105 -6.79 -0.64 -6.25
CA PRO A 105 -8.03 0.08 -6.01
C PRO A 105 -8.76 0.22 -7.35
N ARG A 106 -9.53 -0.81 -7.72
CA ARG A 106 -10.49 -0.72 -8.80
C ARG A 106 -11.67 0.07 -8.25
N ALA A 107 -11.91 1.23 -8.86
CA ALA A 107 -13.08 2.06 -8.63
C ALA A 107 -14.37 1.21 -8.76
N ALA A 108 -14.90 0.77 -7.62
CA ALA A 108 -16.22 0.21 -7.45
C ALA A 108 -16.76 0.86 -6.18
N ASP A 109 -17.92 1.51 -6.30
CA ASP A 109 -18.70 2.22 -5.27
C ASP A 109 -18.02 2.35 -3.90
N VAL A 110 -17.53 3.56 -3.59
CA VAL A 110 -16.83 3.86 -2.33
C VAL A 110 -17.76 3.58 -1.15
N LYS A 111 -17.70 2.35 -0.64
CA LYS A 111 -18.25 2.00 0.66
C LYS A 111 -17.43 2.81 1.66
N VAL A 112 -18.04 3.82 2.25
CA VAL A 112 -17.43 4.55 3.35
C VAL A 112 -17.91 3.90 4.63
N ASP A 113 -17.02 3.17 5.29
CA ASP A 113 -17.30 2.61 6.59
C ASP A 113 -17.16 3.69 7.67
N ASP A 114 -17.94 3.55 8.73
CA ASP A 114 -17.80 4.40 9.90
C ASP A 114 -16.63 3.91 10.78
N LEU A 115 -15.43 4.41 10.48
CA LEU A 115 -14.20 4.11 11.22
C LEU A 115 -14.28 4.52 12.70
N THR A 116 -15.22 5.38 13.10
CA THR A 116 -15.40 5.76 14.51
C THR A 116 -15.94 4.63 15.38
N LYS A 117 -16.39 3.53 14.76
CA LYS A 117 -16.73 2.27 15.46
C LYS A 117 -15.51 1.57 16.08
N LEU A 118 -14.31 1.91 15.64
CA LEU A 118 -13.07 1.35 16.17
C LEU A 118 -12.58 2.19 17.36
N GLU A 119 -12.23 1.52 18.45
CA GLU A 119 -11.73 2.16 19.65
C GLU A 119 -10.41 2.89 19.37
N GLY A 120 -10.36 4.17 19.74
CA GLY A 120 -9.20 5.03 19.52
C GLY A 120 -9.25 5.82 18.21
N ILE A 121 -10.20 5.55 17.30
CA ILE A 121 -10.44 6.38 16.13
C ILE A 121 -11.55 7.39 16.46
N GLY A 122 -11.15 8.62 16.78
CA GLY A 122 -12.08 9.73 16.90
C GLY A 122 -12.45 10.34 15.55
N LYS A 123 -13.46 11.22 15.53
CA LYS A 123 -13.91 11.94 14.32
C LYS A 123 -12.76 12.56 13.52
N LYS A 124 -11.78 13.18 14.20
CA LYS A 124 -10.59 13.79 13.56
C LYS A 124 -9.64 12.78 12.90
N ILE A 125 -9.49 11.60 13.49
CA ILE A 125 -8.64 10.54 12.93
C ILE A 125 -9.37 9.89 11.75
N ALA A 126 -10.68 9.65 11.87
CA ALA A 126 -11.49 9.18 10.75
C ALA A 126 -11.45 10.15 9.56
N GLU A 127 -11.59 11.46 9.81
CA GLU A 127 -11.43 12.50 8.78
C GLU A 127 -10.04 12.47 8.14
N LEU A 128 -8.97 12.32 8.94
CA LEU A 128 -7.60 12.20 8.45
C LEU A 128 -7.44 10.96 7.56
N LEU A 129 -7.90 9.79 8.01
CA LEU A 129 -7.82 8.53 7.25
C LEU A 129 -8.60 8.64 5.93
N ASN A 130 -9.82 9.17 5.98
CA ASN A 130 -10.64 9.41 4.78
C ASN A 130 -9.96 10.38 3.80
N ALA A 131 -9.28 11.41 4.30
CA ALA A 131 -8.52 12.34 3.47
C ALA A 131 -7.34 11.68 2.73
N HIS A 132 -6.84 10.55 3.26
CA HIS A 132 -5.82 9.71 2.65
C HIS A 132 -6.39 8.47 1.94
N HIS A 133 -7.68 8.50 1.58
CA HIS A 133 -8.39 7.40 0.90
C HIS A 133 -8.51 6.09 1.71
N ILE A 134 -8.28 6.14 3.03
CA ILE A 134 -8.52 5.03 3.96
C ILE A 134 -9.94 5.17 4.49
N CYS A 135 -10.92 4.70 3.69
CA CYS A 135 -12.35 4.93 3.94
C CYS A 135 -13.11 3.69 4.44
N THR A 136 -12.48 2.51 4.45
CA THR A 136 -13.09 1.23 4.85
C THR A 136 -12.32 0.55 5.98
N PHE A 137 -12.99 -0.34 6.71
CA PHE A 137 -12.30 -1.20 7.69
C PHE A 137 -11.22 -2.05 7.02
N GLU A 138 -11.50 -2.53 5.81
CA GLU A 138 -10.55 -3.31 5.02
C GLU A 138 -9.31 -2.49 4.62
N ALA A 139 -9.49 -1.29 4.09
CA ALA A 139 -8.39 -0.41 3.72
C ALA A 139 -7.53 -0.07 4.94
N LEU A 140 -8.16 0.19 6.08
CA LEU A 140 -7.45 0.48 7.32
C LEU A 140 -6.66 -0.74 7.83
N ALA A 141 -7.23 -1.94 7.76
CA ALA A 141 -6.57 -3.18 8.17
C ALA A 141 -5.36 -3.52 7.30
N GLN A 142 -5.41 -3.17 6.01
CA GLN A 142 -4.34 -3.39 5.06
C GLN A 142 -3.29 -2.27 5.05
N THR A 143 -3.57 -1.14 5.71
CA THR A 143 -2.62 -0.03 5.74
C THR A 143 -1.42 -0.40 6.63
N PRO A 144 -0.17 -0.28 6.14
CA PRO A 144 1.01 -0.54 6.93
C PRO A 144 1.08 0.34 8.19
N MET A 145 1.57 -0.24 9.28
CA MET A 145 1.76 0.45 10.56
C MET A 145 2.63 1.71 10.40
N SER A 146 3.68 1.64 9.57
CA SER A 146 4.56 2.78 9.25
C SER A 146 3.79 3.92 8.60
N THR A 147 2.92 3.62 7.63
CA THR A 147 2.07 4.60 6.97
C THR A 147 1.11 5.24 7.95
N LEU A 148 0.41 4.45 8.77
CA LEU A 148 -0.50 4.98 9.78
C LEU A 148 0.23 5.88 10.79
N GLN A 149 1.42 5.47 11.24
CA GLN A 149 2.23 6.26 12.16
C GLN A 149 2.67 7.58 11.53
N ALA A 150 3.14 7.56 10.28
CA ALA A 150 3.54 8.75 9.54
C ALA A 150 2.37 9.73 9.35
N LEU A 151 1.15 9.22 9.09
CA LEU A 151 -0.06 10.04 8.99
C LEU A 151 -0.38 10.74 10.31
N LEU A 152 -0.28 10.05 11.44
CA LEU A 152 -0.51 10.64 12.76
C LEU A 152 0.55 11.68 13.11
N ASP A 153 1.82 11.41 12.78
CA ASP A 153 2.91 12.35 13.00
C ASP A 153 2.74 13.62 12.16
N ALA A 154 2.34 13.49 10.89
CA ALA A 154 2.01 14.59 10.01
C ALA A 154 0.80 15.40 10.49
N ALA A 155 -0.21 14.73 11.07
CA ALA A 155 -1.42 15.37 11.60
C ALA A 155 -1.17 16.11 12.95
N GLY A 156 -0.01 15.88 13.56
CA GLY A 156 0.51 16.63 14.70
C GLY A 156 0.60 15.83 15.99
N SER A 157 1.40 16.34 16.93
CA SER A 157 1.79 15.64 18.18
C SER A 157 0.62 15.22 19.07
N ARG A 158 -0.56 15.82 18.89
CA ARG A 158 -1.82 15.45 19.57
C ARG A 158 -2.29 14.02 19.25
N PHE A 159 -1.81 13.41 18.17
CA PHE A 159 -2.19 12.07 17.76
C PHE A 159 -1.17 10.99 18.13
N LYS A 160 0.01 11.36 18.66
CA LYS A 160 1.08 10.43 19.06
C LYS A 160 0.72 9.49 20.20
N SER A 161 -0.25 9.86 21.03
CA SER A 161 -0.73 9.01 22.14
C SER A 161 -1.67 7.90 21.68
N TYR A 162 -2.07 7.89 20.41
CA TYR A 162 -2.88 6.84 19.83
C TYR A 162 -2.00 5.75 19.24
N ASN A 163 -2.45 4.50 19.31
CA ASN A 163 -1.72 3.36 18.82
C ASN A 163 -2.43 2.77 17.60
N PRO A 164 -1.89 2.97 16.38
CA PRO A 164 -2.49 2.46 15.15
C PRO A 164 -2.58 0.93 15.07
N ALA A 165 -1.76 0.19 15.81
CA ALA A 165 -1.85 -1.28 15.85
C ALA A 165 -3.22 -1.75 16.35
N ILE A 166 -3.78 -0.99 17.30
CA ILE A 166 -5.10 -1.25 17.88
C ILE A 166 -6.20 -1.02 16.84
N TRP A 167 -5.97 -0.11 15.91
CA TRP A 167 -6.91 0.20 14.84
C TRP A 167 -6.90 -0.89 13.79
N VAL A 168 -5.71 -1.32 13.36
CA VAL A 168 -5.55 -2.42 12.39
C VAL A 168 -6.23 -3.69 12.89
N GLU A 169 -5.95 -4.11 14.12
CA GLU A 169 -6.54 -5.32 14.72
C GLU A 169 -8.08 -5.27 14.75
N GLN A 170 -8.65 -4.13 15.15
CA GLN A 170 -10.09 -3.94 15.17
C GLN A 170 -10.70 -3.83 13.78
N ALA A 171 -9.99 -3.19 12.85
CA ALA A 171 -10.40 -3.03 11.47
C ALA A 171 -10.47 -4.39 10.75
N THR A 172 -9.53 -5.29 11.02
CA THR A 172 -9.57 -6.67 10.53
C THR A 172 -10.81 -7.41 11.03
N LEU A 173 -11.13 -7.32 12.32
CA LEU A 173 -12.35 -7.95 12.85
C LEU A 173 -13.63 -7.34 12.26
N ALA A 174 -13.64 -6.02 12.05
CA ALA A 174 -14.78 -5.31 11.49
C ALA A 174 -14.98 -5.62 10.00
N SER A 175 -13.91 -5.71 9.21
CA SER A 175 -13.97 -6.06 7.77
C SER A 175 -14.44 -7.50 7.56
N GLU A 176 -14.06 -8.41 8.48
CA GLU A 176 -14.53 -9.79 8.49
C GLU A 176 -15.98 -9.94 9.04
N GLY A 177 -16.63 -8.85 9.45
CA GLY A 177 -17.98 -8.88 10.02
C GLY A 177 -18.05 -9.50 11.43
N LYS A 178 -16.91 -9.72 12.10
CA LYS A 178 -16.80 -10.31 13.44
C LYS A 178 -17.07 -9.28 14.54
N TRP A 179 -18.23 -8.63 14.48
CA TRP A 179 -18.64 -7.57 15.40
C TRP A 179 -18.70 -7.99 16.88
N GLU A 180 -19.08 -9.25 17.15
CA GLU A 180 -19.11 -9.77 18.52
C GLU A 180 -17.69 -9.97 19.08
N ALA A 181 -16.75 -10.47 18.28
CA ALA A 181 -15.35 -10.57 18.66
C ALA A 181 -14.73 -9.18 18.87
N LEU A 182 -15.07 -8.21 18.02
CA LEU A 182 -14.66 -6.82 18.18
C LEU A 182 -15.15 -6.23 19.52
N LYS A 183 -16.43 -6.40 19.85
CA LYS A 183 -16.98 -5.94 21.14
C LYS A 183 -16.29 -6.61 22.33
N ALA A 184 -16.01 -7.91 22.23
CA ALA A 184 -15.29 -8.64 23.27
C ALA A 184 -13.87 -8.10 23.46
N LEU A 185 -13.15 -7.85 22.36
CA LEU A 185 -11.82 -7.24 22.35
C LEU A 185 -11.85 -5.85 23.00
N GLN A 186 -12.76 -4.96 22.56
CA GLN A 186 -12.92 -3.63 23.14
C GLN A 186 -13.25 -3.66 24.64
N ARG A 187 -14.15 -4.56 25.05
CA ARG A 187 -14.49 -4.74 26.47
C ARG A 187 -13.29 -5.20 27.29
N ALA A 188 -12.52 -6.17 26.79
CA ALA A 188 -11.32 -6.67 27.46
C ALA A 188 -10.27 -5.55 27.62
N ARG A 189 -10.05 -4.75 26.57
CA ARG A 189 -9.11 -3.62 26.60
C ARG A 189 -9.55 -2.51 27.55
N LYS A 190 -10.84 -2.16 27.58
CA LYS A 190 -11.40 -1.20 28.54
C LYS A 190 -11.23 -1.66 29.99
N ASN A 191 -11.39 -2.95 30.26
CA ASN A 191 -11.17 -3.52 31.58
C ASN A 191 -9.68 -3.50 31.97
N ALA A 192 -8.77 -3.82 31.04
CA ALA A 192 -7.32 -3.79 31.26
C ALA A 192 -6.79 -2.36 31.51
N LYS A 193 -7.43 -1.33 30.96
CA LYS A 193 -7.07 0.08 31.19
C LYS A 193 -7.57 0.64 32.53
N LYS A 194 -8.42 -0.11 33.23
CA LYS A 194 -9.05 0.26 34.51
C LYS A 194 -8.48 -0.49 35.72
N ALA A 195 -7.68 -1.53 35.47
CA ALA A 195 -6.94 -2.29 36.48
C ALA A 195 -5.55 -1.67 36.67
#